data_AF-A0A5J4XBZ8-F1
#
_entry.id   AF-A0A5J4XBZ8-F1
#
_cell.length_a   1.000
_cell.length_b   1.000
_cell.length_c   1.000
_cell.angle_alpha   90.00
_cell.angle_beta   90.00
_cell.angle_gamma   90.00
#
_symmetry.space_group_name_H-M   'P 1'
#
loop_
_entity.id
_entity.type
_entity.pdbx_description
1 polymer ?
#
loop_
_entity_poly.entity_id
_entity_poly.type
_entity_poly.pdbx_seq_one_letter_code
_entity_poly.pdbx_strand_id
1 'polypeptide(L)'
;MNALQKLVKNNHFTNIRGDDEKGFSGNILKTFSQENNFTSFFTDSKFTNRSRVVDSVFMTIRNGFGNDSEKFADNDLMQQMVQMYNQIPHSAYDNKYYPKQANDNDDIEGQYKRQQKNKLFDIKIQQQNKGLLSFQPGIILLIHLDYTKTGDSFVMQRRNFNELAEFIKQSNGNVMVKLLKSQSDLKIVELLEQYCKLVAKDICLLDTKYKDYFKL
;
A
#
# COMPACT_ATOMS: atom_id res chain seq x y z
N MET A 1 8.63 -4.23 -21.34
CA MET A 1 9.81 -3.33 -21.43
C MET A 1 9.50 -2.00 -22.16
N ASN A 2 8.72 -2.01 -23.25
CA ASN A 2 8.41 -0.81 -24.05
C ASN A 2 7.60 0.28 -23.28
N ALA A 3 6.64 -0.10 -22.43
CA ALA A 3 5.81 0.88 -21.69
C ALA A 3 6.59 1.70 -20.65
N LEU A 4 7.45 1.05 -19.86
CA LEU A 4 8.26 1.73 -18.84
C LEU A 4 9.28 2.69 -19.48
N GLN A 5 9.90 2.29 -20.60
CA GLN A 5 10.79 3.16 -21.37
C GLN A 5 10.05 4.40 -21.90
N LYS A 6 8.84 4.22 -22.45
CA LYS A 6 7.99 5.34 -22.86
C LYS A 6 7.62 6.24 -21.68
N LEU A 7 7.33 5.66 -20.51
CA LEU A 7 7.00 6.41 -19.30
C LEU A 7 8.17 7.31 -18.86
N VAL A 8 9.39 6.74 -18.75
CA VAL A 8 10.62 7.47 -18.39
C VAL A 8 10.92 8.59 -19.38
N LYS A 9 10.74 8.33 -20.68
CA LYS A 9 11.01 9.32 -21.73
C LYS A 9 10.04 10.51 -21.68
N ASN A 10 8.78 10.26 -21.32
CA ASN A 10 7.71 11.24 -21.47
C ASN A 10 7.33 11.93 -20.15
N ASN A 11 7.81 11.47 -18.99
CA ASN A 11 7.40 11.99 -17.70
C ASN A 11 8.60 12.11 -16.74
N HIS A 12 8.57 13.14 -15.92
CA HIS A 12 9.51 13.30 -14.82
C HIS A 12 8.99 12.58 -13.58
N PHE A 13 9.77 11.64 -13.06
CA PHE A 13 9.51 11.00 -11.78
C PHE A 13 10.81 10.58 -11.10
N THR A 14 10.76 10.45 -9.78
CA THR A 14 11.92 10.07 -8.96
C THR A 14 11.81 8.66 -8.39
N ASN A 15 10.57 8.15 -8.28
CA ASN A 15 10.28 6.89 -7.61
C ASN A 15 9.20 6.11 -8.36
N ILE A 16 9.35 4.79 -8.43
CA ILE A 16 8.31 3.86 -8.87
C ILE A 16 8.01 2.88 -7.73
N ARG A 17 6.73 2.58 -7.54
CA ARG A 17 6.26 1.55 -6.62
C ARG A 17 5.38 0.56 -7.36
N GLY A 18 5.46 -0.70 -7.01
CA GLY A 18 4.56 -1.72 -7.53
C GLY A 18 4.54 -3.00 -6.71
N ASP A 19 3.87 -3.99 -7.25
CA ASP A 19 3.79 -5.34 -6.71
C ASP A 19 5.07 -6.12 -7.05
N ASP A 20 5.52 -7.00 -6.15
CA ASP A 20 6.61 -7.92 -6.44
C ASP A 20 6.14 -9.07 -7.36
N GLU A 21 5.88 -8.74 -8.62
CA GLU A 21 5.71 -9.74 -9.66
C GLU A 21 7.07 -10.13 -10.23
N LYS A 22 7.20 -11.36 -10.71
CA LYS A 22 8.44 -11.87 -11.34
C LYS A 22 8.95 -10.99 -12.48
N GLY A 23 8.07 -10.20 -13.10
CA GLY A 23 8.43 -9.22 -14.14
C GLY A 23 9.13 -7.97 -13.61
N PHE A 24 9.00 -7.65 -12.32
CA PHE A 24 9.53 -6.44 -11.70
C PHE A 24 10.76 -6.65 -10.79
N SER A 25 10.99 -7.88 -10.31
CA SER A 25 12.12 -8.24 -9.42
C SER A 25 13.44 -8.57 -10.14
N GLY A 26 13.47 -8.54 -11.47
CA GLY A 26 14.65 -8.88 -12.25
C GLY A 26 15.79 -7.85 -12.14
N ASN A 27 17.04 -8.33 -12.23
CA ASN A 27 18.24 -7.48 -12.29
C ASN A 27 18.15 -6.40 -13.38
N ILE A 28 17.45 -6.69 -14.48
CA ILE A 28 17.18 -5.76 -15.58
C ILE A 28 16.53 -4.46 -15.09
N LEU A 29 15.55 -4.54 -14.20
CA LEU A 29 14.85 -3.36 -13.69
C LEU A 29 15.71 -2.57 -12.71
N LYS A 30 16.57 -3.24 -11.93
CA LYS A 30 17.55 -2.58 -11.08
C LYS A 30 18.56 -1.79 -11.92
N THR A 31 19.14 -2.42 -12.95
CA THR A 31 20.07 -1.76 -13.88
C THR A 31 19.39 -0.59 -14.59
N PHE A 32 18.17 -0.80 -15.13
CA PHE A 32 17.42 0.27 -15.80
C PHE A 32 17.08 1.43 -14.85
N SER A 33 16.74 1.14 -13.59
CA SER A 33 16.48 2.18 -12.57
C SER A 33 17.73 3.01 -12.28
N GLN A 34 18.90 2.37 -12.19
CA GLN A 34 20.19 3.03 -11.98
C GLN A 34 20.57 3.91 -13.17
N GLU A 35 20.43 3.39 -14.40
CA GLU A 35 20.73 4.14 -15.63
C GLU A 35 19.85 5.39 -15.79
N ASN A 36 18.61 5.35 -15.30
CA ASN A 36 17.62 6.42 -15.44
C ASN A 36 17.39 7.21 -14.14
N ASN A 37 18.24 7.02 -13.13
CA ASN A 37 18.24 7.79 -11.87
C ASN A 37 16.89 7.83 -11.12
N PHE A 38 16.15 6.72 -11.08
CA PHE A 38 14.96 6.61 -10.25
C PHE A 38 15.06 5.45 -9.25
N THR A 39 14.35 5.56 -8.13
CA THR A 39 14.30 4.50 -7.12
C THR A 39 13.08 3.62 -7.33
N SER A 40 13.24 2.30 -7.22
CA SER A 40 12.12 1.36 -7.30
C SER A 40 11.83 0.72 -5.94
N PHE A 41 10.54 0.60 -5.61
CA PHE A 41 10.04 0.02 -4.36
C PHE A 41 9.06 -1.12 -4.67
N PHE A 42 9.54 -2.35 -4.52
CA PHE A 42 8.73 -3.56 -4.67
C PHE A 42 8.76 -4.34 -3.35
N THR A 43 7.60 -4.79 -2.88
CA THR A 43 7.46 -5.61 -1.67
C THR A 43 6.66 -6.86 -2.01
N ASP A 44 7.14 -8.01 -1.53
CA ASP A 44 6.52 -9.33 -1.67
C ASP A 44 5.39 -9.55 -0.66
N SER A 45 5.29 -8.72 0.37
CA SER A 45 4.29 -8.88 1.42
C SER A 45 2.85 -8.72 0.89
N LYS A 46 2.08 -9.81 1.02
CA LYS A 46 0.65 -9.89 0.69
C LYS A 46 -0.24 -9.03 1.60
N PHE A 47 0.30 -8.57 2.73
CA PHE A 47 -0.43 -7.85 3.78
C PHE A 47 -0.28 -6.33 3.68
N THR A 48 0.46 -5.83 2.69
CA THR A 48 0.58 -4.39 2.42
C THR A 48 -0.47 -3.93 1.39
N ASN A 49 -0.98 -2.71 1.55
CA ASN A 49 -1.93 -2.11 0.61
C ASN A 49 -1.16 -1.26 -0.42
N ARG A 50 -0.32 -1.93 -1.22
CA ARG A 50 0.74 -1.35 -2.04
C ARG A 50 0.26 -0.63 -3.31
N SER A 51 -0.89 -1.04 -3.86
CA SER A 51 -1.41 -0.57 -5.15
C SER A 51 -2.79 0.08 -5.07
N ARG A 52 -3.23 0.47 -3.86
CA ARG A 52 -4.59 1.01 -3.63
C ARG A 52 -4.99 2.15 -4.55
N VAL A 53 -4.05 3.07 -4.85
CA VAL A 53 -4.30 4.19 -5.77
C VAL A 53 -4.52 3.66 -7.19
N VAL A 54 -3.67 2.74 -7.65
CA VAL A 54 -3.78 2.10 -8.97
C VAL A 54 -5.10 1.33 -9.07
N ASP A 55 -5.44 0.53 -8.05
CA ASP A 55 -6.71 -0.23 -8.01
C ASP A 55 -7.92 0.71 -8.08
N SER A 56 -7.88 1.83 -7.36
CA SER A 56 -8.96 2.83 -7.37
C SER A 56 -9.11 3.48 -8.75
N VAL A 57 -8.01 3.80 -9.43
CA VAL A 57 -8.01 4.34 -10.79
C VAL A 57 -8.59 3.30 -11.75
N PHE A 58 -8.11 2.05 -11.67
CA PHE A 58 -8.58 0.95 -12.52
C PHE A 58 -10.08 0.70 -12.35
N MET A 59 -10.56 0.68 -11.10
CA MET A 59 -12.00 0.54 -10.82
C MET A 59 -12.81 1.71 -11.35
N THR A 60 -12.29 2.94 -11.27
CA THR A 60 -12.99 4.12 -11.82
C THR A 60 -13.11 4.02 -13.34
N ILE A 61 -12.02 3.69 -14.04
CA ILE A 61 -12.01 3.50 -15.49
C ILE A 61 -12.97 2.38 -15.89
N ARG A 62 -12.87 1.22 -15.23
CA ARG A 62 -13.75 0.06 -15.48
C ARG A 62 -15.21 0.43 -15.30
N ASN A 63 -15.56 1.11 -14.21
CA ASN A 63 -16.94 1.54 -13.94
C ASN A 63 -17.46 2.51 -15.00
N GLY A 64 -16.58 3.29 -15.65
CA GLY A 64 -16.94 4.14 -16.79
C GLY A 64 -17.50 3.36 -17.98
N PHE A 65 -17.16 2.08 -18.11
CA PHE A 65 -17.72 1.17 -19.13
C PHE A 65 -18.99 0.43 -18.66
N GLY A 66 -19.39 0.58 -17.40
CA GLY A 66 -20.51 -0.15 -16.81
C GLY A 66 -20.29 -1.67 -16.85
N ASN A 67 -21.33 -2.40 -17.24
CA ASN A 67 -21.29 -3.87 -17.35
C ASN A 67 -20.92 -4.37 -18.76
N ASP A 68 -20.46 -3.48 -19.65
CA ASP A 68 -20.15 -3.81 -21.04
C ASP A 68 -18.68 -4.24 -21.19
N SER A 69 -18.44 -5.55 -21.08
CA SER A 69 -17.09 -6.12 -21.19
C SER A 69 -16.51 -6.01 -22.60
N GLU A 70 -17.35 -5.94 -23.63
CA GLU A 70 -16.89 -5.82 -25.02
C GLU A 70 -16.31 -4.43 -25.25
N LYS A 71 -17.01 -3.38 -24.80
CA LYS A 71 -16.46 -2.01 -24.86
C LYS A 71 -15.21 -1.82 -24.00
N PHE A 72 -15.12 -2.50 -22.85
CA PHE A 72 -13.93 -2.44 -22.01
C PHE A 72 -12.70 -3.08 -22.68
N ALA A 73 -12.90 -4.10 -23.53
CA ALA A 73 -11.83 -4.76 -24.27
C ALA A 73 -11.40 -4.00 -25.53
N ASP A 74 -12.17 -3.00 -25.96
CA ASP A 74 -11.85 -2.16 -27.12
C ASP A 74 -10.73 -1.16 -26.78
N ASN A 75 -9.63 -1.22 -27.54
CA ASN A 75 -8.45 -0.40 -27.29
C ASN A 75 -8.67 1.10 -27.56
N ASP A 76 -9.51 1.45 -28.55
CA ASP A 76 -9.77 2.84 -28.90
C ASP A 76 -10.68 3.48 -27.87
N LEU A 77 -11.71 2.75 -27.41
CA LEU A 77 -12.56 3.20 -26.32
C LEU A 77 -11.78 3.28 -25.00
N MET A 78 -10.88 2.33 -24.71
CA MET A 78 -9.99 2.40 -23.55
C MET A 78 -9.12 3.66 -23.57
N GLN A 79 -8.53 3.99 -24.72
CA GLN A 79 -7.74 5.21 -24.87
C GLN A 79 -8.58 6.47 -24.66
N GLN A 80 -9.81 6.52 -25.20
CA GLN A 80 -10.73 7.63 -24.99
C GLN A 80 -11.12 7.78 -23.51
N MET A 81 -11.39 6.68 -22.82
CA MET A 81 -11.71 6.69 -21.39
C MET A 81 -10.53 7.19 -20.55
N VAL A 82 -9.31 6.78 -20.87
CA VAL A 82 -8.09 7.26 -20.20
C VAL A 82 -7.88 8.76 -20.46
N GLN A 83 -8.13 9.24 -21.68
CA GLN A 83 -8.06 10.67 -21.99
C GLN A 83 -9.09 11.46 -21.18
N MET A 84 -10.33 10.98 -21.14
CA MET A 84 -11.41 11.57 -20.37
C MET A 84 -11.07 11.63 -18.88
N TYR A 85 -10.64 10.51 -18.29
CA TYR A 85 -10.22 10.44 -16.89
C TYR A 85 -9.17 11.50 -16.55
N ASN A 86 -8.19 11.69 -17.44
CA ASN A 86 -7.10 12.64 -17.23
C ASN A 86 -7.48 14.11 -17.44
N GLN A 87 -8.66 14.40 -18.00
CA GLN A 87 -9.15 15.75 -18.32
C GLN A 87 -10.34 16.21 -17.48
N ILE A 88 -10.90 15.33 -16.63
CA ILE A 88 -12.00 15.67 -15.72
C ILE A 88 -11.42 16.00 -14.34
N PRO A 89 -11.97 16.99 -13.60
CA PRO A 89 -11.54 17.28 -12.23
C PRO A 89 -11.77 16.11 -11.27
N HIS A 90 -10.81 15.86 -10.37
CA HIS A 90 -10.92 14.79 -9.37
C HIS A 90 -11.09 15.33 -7.96
N SER A 91 -11.79 14.55 -7.12
CA SER A 91 -11.96 14.83 -5.70
C SER A 91 -10.64 14.84 -4.93
N ALA A 92 -9.61 14.13 -5.43
CA ALA A 92 -8.25 14.20 -4.90
C ALA A 92 -7.67 15.63 -4.91
N TYR A 93 -8.15 16.48 -5.82
CA TYR A 93 -7.78 17.89 -5.98
C TYR A 93 -8.93 18.83 -5.58
N ASP A 94 -9.82 18.39 -4.68
CA ASP A 94 -11.03 19.14 -4.28
C ASP A 94 -11.89 19.57 -5.49
N ASN A 95 -11.90 18.77 -6.56
CA ASN A 95 -12.54 19.03 -7.85
C ASN A 95 -12.09 20.33 -8.55
N LYS A 96 -10.89 20.84 -8.23
CA LYS A 96 -10.33 22.06 -8.84
C LYS A 96 -9.46 21.79 -10.06
N TYR A 97 -8.79 20.65 -10.09
CA TYR A 97 -7.82 20.29 -11.11
C TYR A 97 -8.06 18.88 -11.62
N TYR A 98 -7.69 18.63 -12.88
CA TYR A 98 -7.64 17.30 -13.48
C TYR A 98 -6.19 16.75 -13.47
N PRO A 99 -5.99 15.42 -13.49
CA PRO A 99 -4.68 14.79 -13.35
C PRO A 99 -3.64 15.32 -14.33
N LYS A 100 -4.01 15.51 -15.59
CA LYS A 100 -3.09 16.05 -16.60
C LYS A 100 -2.62 17.46 -16.24
N GLN A 101 -3.51 18.33 -15.76
CA GLN A 101 -3.16 19.69 -15.34
C GLN A 101 -2.22 19.67 -14.14
N ALA A 102 -2.48 18.79 -13.17
CA ALA A 102 -1.63 18.66 -11.99
C ALA A 102 -0.25 18.07 -12.32
N ASN A 103 -0.16 17.22 -13.35
CA ASN A 103 1.10 16.62 -13.81
C ASN A 103 1.93 17.57 -14.68
N ASP A 104 1.27 18.39 -15.49
CA ASP A 104 1.92 19.30 -16.43
C ASP A 104 2.30 20.66 -15.78
N ASN A 105 1.94 20.90 -14.51
CA ASN A 105 2.18 22.15 -13.79
C ASN A 105 2.75 21.92 -12.37
N ASP A 106 4.01 22.32 -12.18
CA ASP A 106 4.77 22.16 -10.95
C ASP A 106 4.15 22.87 -9.73
N ASP A 107 3.48 24.01 -9.93
CA ASP A 107 2.85 24.75 -8.83
C ASP A 107 1.63 24.00 -8.30
N ILE A 108 0.79 23.48 -9.20
CA ILE A 108 -0.39 22.68 -8.86
C ILE A 108 0.05 21.37 -8.20
N GLU A 109 1.05 20.70 -8.78
CA GLU A 109 1.64 19.49 -8.20
C GLU A 109 2.19 19.77 -6.78
N GLY A 110 2.90 20.89 -6.62
CA GLY A 110 3.44 21.36 -5.35
C GLY A 110 2.37 21.65 -4.31
N GLN A 111 1.25 22.27 -4.70
CA GLN A 111 0.10 22.49 -3.83
C GLN A 111 -0.48 21.17 -3.34
N TYR A 112 -0.70 20.21 -4.26
CA TYR A 112 -1.19 18.88 -3.91
C TYR A 112 -0.23 18.16 -2.95
N LYS A 113 1.07 18.13 -3.25
CA LYS A 113 2.10 17.53 -2.39
C LYS A 113 2.08 18.12 -0.98
N ARG A 114 1.94 19.44 -0.85
CA ARG A 114 1.82 20.12 0.46
C ARG A 114 0.55 19.71 1.19
N GLN A 115 -0.60 19.70 0.50
CA GLN A 115 -1.88 19.29 1.09
C GLN A 115 -1.82 17.85 1.63
N GLN A 116 -1.25 16.92 0.86
CA GLN A 116 -1.11 15.52 1.27
C GLN A 116 -0.10 15.35 2.41
N LYS A 117 1.01 16.11 2.41
CA LYS A 117 1.96 16.14 3.53
C LYS A 117 1.31 16.62 4.82
N ASN A 118 0.47 17.66 4.75
CA ASN A 118 -0.24 18.18 5.92
C ASN A 118 -1.25 17.15 6.44
N LYS A 119 -2.06 16.53 5.55
CA LYS A 119 -2.97 15.43 5.93
C LYS A 119 -2.21 14.28 6.59
N LEU A 120 -1.05 13.90 6.05
CA LEU A 120 -0.20 12.86 6.63
C LEU A 120 0.35 13.27 8.00
N PHE A 121 0.75 14.53 8.16
CA PHE A 121 1.24 15.07 9.43
C PHE A 121 0.15 15.03 10.52
N ASP A 122 -1.08 15.45 10.18
CA ASP A 122 -2.22 15.39 11.11
C ASP A 122 -2.52 13.94 11.52
N ILE A 123 -2.51 13.01 10.57
CA ILE A 123 -2.66 11.58 10.86
C ILE A 123 -1.56 11.09 11.80
N LYS A 124 -0.30 11.48 11.57
CA LYS A 124 0.82 11.11 12.45
C LYS A 124 0.65 11.65 13.86
N ILE A 125 0.21 12.90 14.03
CA ILE A 125 -0.10 13.46 15.36
C ILE A 125 -1.21 12.65 16.02
N GLN A 126 -2.29 12.36 15.31
CA GLN A 126 -3.38 11.54 15.84
C GLN A 126 -2.91 10.14 16.24
N GLN A 127 -2.02 9.53 15.45
CA GLN A 127 -1.42 8.24 15.76
C GLN A 127 -0.49 8.32 16.99
N GLN A 128 0.33 9.35 17.12
CA GLN A 128 1.15 9.60 18.30
C GLN A 128 0.31 9.77 19.56
N ASN A 129 -0.75 10.58 19.50
CA ASN A 129 -1.68 10.78 20.61
C ASN A 129 -2.41 9.48 21.02
N LYS A 130 -2.56 8.54 20.07
CA LYS A 130 -3.10 7.19 20.31
C LYS A 130 -2.03 6.17 20.73
N GLY A 131 -0.77 6.58 20.85
CA GLY A 131 0.36 5.70 21.20
C GLY A 131 0.76 4.69 20.11
N LEU A 132 0.34 4.90 18.85
CA LEU A 132 0.58 3.98 17.73
C LEU A 132 2.01 4.10 17.17
N LEU A 133 2.59 5.31 17.15
CA LEU A 133 3.93 5.57 16.58
C LEU A 133 5.09 5.43 17.58
N SER A 134 4.85 4.97 18.81
CA SER A 134 5.86 4.82 19.86
C SER A 134 6.31 3.36 20.06
N PHE A 135 6.10 2.51 19.05
CA PHE A 135 6.46 1.10 19.16
C PHE A 135 7.98 0.93 19.32
N GLN A 136 8.38 0.38 20.46
CA GLN A 136 9.76 -0.02 20.72
C GLN A 136 9.95 -1.49 20.30
N PRO A 137 11.12 -1.87 19.76
CA PRO A 137 11.44 -3.28 19.51
C PRO A 137 11.16 -4.14 20.74
N GLY A 138 10.52 -5.30 20.56
CA GLY A 138 10.20 -6.24 21.64
C GLY A 138 8.79 -6.12 22.23
N ILE A 139 8.03 -5.06 21.94
CA ILE A 139 6.63 -4.99 22.36
C ILE A 139 5.78 -6.04 21.66
N ILE A 140 4.72 -6.47 22.34
CA ILE A 140 3.79 -7.47 21.81
C ILE A 140 2.58 -6.76 21.23
N LEU A 141 2.33 -7.07 19.96
CA LEU A 141 1.23 -6.59 19.16
C LEU A 141 0.26 -7.74 18.90
N LEU A 142 -1.02 -7.44 19.04
CA LEU A 142 -2.10 -8.24 18.50
C LEU A 142 -2.35 -7.75 17.07
N ILE A 143 -2.21 -8.64 16.09
CA ILE A 143 -2.27 -8.29 14.67
C ILE A 143 -3.43 -8.99 13.98
N HIS A 144 -3.91 -8.38 12.91
CA HIS A 144 -4.81 -9.02 11.96
C HIS A 144 -4.04 -9.47 10.73
N LEU A 145 -3.89 -10.78 10.56
CA LEU A 145 -3.46 -11.39 9.31
C LEU A 145 -4.69 -11.85 8.53
N ASP A 146 -4.88 -11.27 7.35
CA ASP A 146 -5.96 -11.67 6.45
C ASP A 146 -5.53 -12.88 5.62
N TYR A 147 -5.89 -14.07 6.10
CA TYR A 147 -5.61 -15.35 5.42
C TYR A 147 -6.52 -15.59 4.21
N THR A 148 -7.48 -14.70 3.89
CA THR A 148 -8.28 -14.83 2.66
C THR A 148 -7.47 -14.61 1.38
N LYS A 149 -6.25 -14.05 1.51
CA LYS A 149 -5.25 -13.93 0.43
C LYS A 149 -4.33 -15.17 0.29
N THR A 150 -4.54 -16.19 1.12
CA THR A 150 -4.05 -17.56 0.97
C THR A 150 -5.21 -18.47 0.53
N GLY A 151 -4.96 -19.75 0.21
CA GLY A 151 -5.93 -20.64 -0.47
C GLY A 151 -7.30 -20.90 0.21
N ASP A 152 -7.62 -20.21 1.31
CA ASP A 152 -8.78 -20.44 2.20
C ASP A 152 -9.80 -19.28 2.12
N SER A 153 -10.17 -18.87 0.90
CA SER A 153 -10.69 -17.52 0.59
C SER A 153 -12.22 -17.30 0.70
N PHE A 154 -13.00 -18.25 1.21
CA PHE A 154 -14.46 -18.11 1.21
C PHE A 154 -15.00 -17.60 2.55
N VAL A 155 -14.80 -16.30 2.81
CA VAL A 155 -15.73 -15.36 3.48
C VAL A 155 -14.95 -14.13 3.91
N MET A 156 -15.37 -12.96 3.41
CA MET A 156 -14.84 -11.64 3.78
C MET A 156 -15.13 -11.39 5.26
N GLN A 157 -14.13 -11.52 6.14
CA GLN A 157 -14.29 -11.21 7.57
C GLN A 157 -13.84 -9.78 7.89
N ARG A 158 -14.58 -9.09 8.76
CA ARG A 158 -14.14 -7.81 9.34
C ARG A 158 -12.86 -8.06 10.15
N ARG A 159 -11.91 -7.10 10.11
CA ARG A 159 -10.58 -7.13 10.77
C ARG A 159 -10.60 -7.95 12.07
N ASN A 160 -10.16 -9.20 12.00
CA ASN A 160 -10.14 -10.11 13.14
C ASN A 160 -8.71 -10.21 13.66
N PHE A 161 -8.45 -9.63 14.83
CA PHE A 161 -7.14 -9.66 15.47
C PHE A 161 -6.83 -11.08 15.95
N ASN A 162 -6.12 -11.82 15.11
CA ASN A 162 -6.05 -13.28 15.11
C ASN A 162 -4.65 -13.84 15.36
N GLU A 163 -3.64 -12.98 15.51
CA GLU A 163 -2.27 -13.43 15.79
C GLU A 163 -1.57 -12.51 16.79
N LEU A 164 -0.59 -13.06 17.51
CA LEU A 164 0.34 -12.30 18.35
C LEU A 164 1.72 -12.24 17.70
N ALA A 165 2.30 -11.05 17.72
CA ALA A 165 3.60 -10.81 17.13
C ALA A 165 4.43 -9.82 17.93
N GLU A 166 5.74 -10.01 17.89
CA GLU A 166 6.73 -9.11 18.46
C GLU A 166 7.09 -8.05 17.41
N PHE A 167 7.03 -6.77 17.79
CA PHE A 167 7.47 -5.69 16.91
C PHE A 167 8.99 -5.70 16.73
N ILE A 168 9.44 -5.62 15.48
CA ILE A 168 10.87 -5.52 15.13
C ILE A 168 11.23 -4.07 14.81
N LYS A 169 10.62 -3.50 13.77
CA LYS A 169 10.89 -2.14 13.28
C LYS A 169 9.81 -1.64 12.33
N GLN A 170 9.84 -0.34 12.04
CA GLN A 170 9.11 0.21 10.90
C GLN A 170 9.90 0.00 9.60
N SER A 171 9.20 -0.27 8.50
CA SER A 171 9.76 -0.40 7.16
C SER A 171 8.81 0.27 6.17
N ASN A 172 9.26 1.31 5.46
CA ASN A 172 8.48 1.97 4.40
C ASN A 172 7.06 2.43 4.81
N GLY A 173 6.87 2.83 6.08
CA GLY A 173 5.57 3.21 6.64
C GLY A 173 4.68 2.03 7.07
N ASN A 174 5.19 0.81 6.99
CA ASN A 174 4.60 -0.41 7.52
C ASN A 174 5.30 -0.83 8.82
N VAL A 175 4.66 -1.77 9.53
CA VAL A 175 5.17 -2.40 10.75
C VAL A 175 5.69 -3.79 10.36
N MET A 176 6.97 -4.06 10.66
CA MET A 176 7.51 -5.42 10.58
C MET A 176 7.46 -6.08 11.95
N VAL A 177 6.88 -7.28 11.97
CA VAL A 177 6.66 -8.05 13.18
C VAL A 177 7.13 -9.49 13.00
N LYS A 178 7.51 -10.13 14.10
CA LYS A 178 7.83 -11.55 14.18
C LYS A 178 6.67 -12.28 14.84
N LEU A 179 6.09 -13.27 14.19
CA LEU A 179 5.00 -14.04 14.80
C LEU A 179 5.53 -14.83 16.00
N LEU A 180 4.83 -14.77 17.13
CA LEU A 180 5.21 -15.52 18.33
C LEU A 180 4.95 -17.02 18.15
N LYS A 181 3.92 -17.37 17.37
CA LYS A 181 3.56 -18.74 17.04
C LYS A 181 3.35 -18.87 15.55
N SER A 182 4.39 -19.29 14.84
CA SER A 182 4.31 -19.50 13.40
C SER A 182 3.71 -20.87 13.10
N GLN A 183 2.47 -20.93 12.60
CA GLN A 183 1.90 -22.18 12.06
C GLN A 183 2.33 -22.48 10.61
N SER A 184 3.00 -21.52 9.95
CA SER A 184 3.50 -21.61 8.58
C SER A 184 4.98 -21.18 8.51
N ASP A 185 5.59 -21.25 7.33
CA ASP A 185 6.98 -20.79 7.10
C ASP A 185 7.17 -19.27 7.29
N LEU A 186 6.08 -18.51 7.43
CA LEU A 186 6.06 -17.06 7.60
C LEU A 186 6.41 -16.63 9.02
N LYS A 187 7.71 -16.50 9.33
CA LYS A 187 8.19 -16.02 10.65
C LYS A 187 8.12 -14.51 10.83
N ILE A 188 8.32 -13.74 9.75
CA ILE A 188 8.35 -12.27 9.76
C ILE A 188 7.35 -11.78 8.74
N VAL A 189 6.53 -10.81 9.15
CA VAL A 189 5.46 -10.25 8.33
C VAL A 189 5.54 -8.73 8.34
N GLU A 190 5.35 -8.11 7.17
CA GLU A 190 5.19 -6.67 7.02
C GLU A 190 3.71 -6.34 6.81
N LEU A 191 3.11 -5.54 7.69
CA LEU A 191 1.70 -5.14 7.60
C LEU A 191 1.49 -3.65 7.92
N LEU A 192 0.34 -3.10 7.51
CA LEU A 192 -0.02 -1.73 7.86
C LEU A 192 -0.27 -1.59 9.36
N GLU A 193 0.17 -0.47 9.94
CA GLU A 193 0.03 -0.15 11.36
C GLU A 193 -1.42 -0.22 11.88
N GLN A 194 -2.40 0.10 11.03
CA GLN A 194 -3.83 -0.01 11.36
C GLN A 194 -4.31 -1.44 11.65
N TYR A 195 -3.52 -2.46 11.28
CA TYR A 195 -3.78 -3.86 11.58
C TYR A 195 -3.04 -4.34 12.83
N CYS A 196 -2.38 -3.43 13.55
CA CYS A 196 -1.71 -3.69 14.82
C CYS A 196 -2.48 -3.08 15.99
N LYS A 197 -2.48 -3.78 17.11
CA LYS A 197 -2.96 -3.27 18.40
C LYS A 197 -1.93 -3.61 19.48
N LEU A 198 -1.44 -2.61 20.19
CA LEU A 198 -0.55 -2.82 21.32
C LEU A 198 -1.27 -3.59 22.44
N VAL A 199 -0.66 -4.68 22.92
CA VAL A 199 -1.22 -5.48 24.04
C VAL A 199 -0.27 -5.66 25.21
N ALA A 200 1.05 -5.62 25.00
CA ALA A 200 2.02 -5.65 26.09
C ALA A 200 3.36 -5.01 25.69
N LYS A 201 4.16 -4.60 26.68
CA LYS A 201 5.51 -4.07 26.47
C LYS A 201 6.56 -5.16 26.18
N ASP A 202 6.29 -6.38 26.59
CA ASP A 202 7.06 -7.59 26.33
C ASP A 202 6.20 -8.82 26.62
N ILE A 203 6.72 -10.01 26.32
CA ILE A 203 5.99 -11.29 26.50
C ILE A 203 5.73 -11.63 27.97
N CYS A 204 6.58 -11.18 28.88
CA CYS A 204 6.44 -11.43 30.31
C CYS A 204 5.22 -10.68 30.85
N LEU A 205 5.03 -9.44 30.40
CA LEU A 205 3.92 -8.55 30.76
C LEU A 205 2.61 -8.83 29.98
N LEU A 206 2.59 -9.84 29.11
CA LEU A 206 1.38 -10.22 28.39
C LEU A 206 0.37 -10.89 29.33
N ASP A 207 -0.85 -10.34 29.35
CA ASP A 207 -1.98 -10.84 30.12
C ASP A 207 -2.24 -12.33 29.80
N THR A 208 -2.43 -13.13 30.86
CA THR A 208 -2.64 -14.58 30.79
C THR A 208 -3.77 -14.96 29.85
N LYS A 209 -4.83 -14.14 29.74
CA LYS A 209 -5.93 -14.41 28.79
C LYS A 209 -5.47 -14.55 27.34
N TYR A 210 -4.44 -13.77 26.94
CA TYR A 210 -3.88 -13.85 25.60
C TYR A 210 -2.96 -15.06 25.47
N LYS A 211 -2.19 -15.38 26.50
CA LYS A 211 -1.34 -16.59 26.54
C LYS A 211 -2.20 -17.85 26.38
N ASP A 212 -3.31 -17.93 27.11
CA ASP A 212 -4.24 -19.06 27.05
C ASP A 212 -4.94 -19.15 25.68
N TYR A 213 -5.46 -18.01 25.18
CA TYR A 213 -6.19 -17.97 23.91
C TYR A 213 -5.30 -18.35 22.71
N PHE A 214 -4.07 -17.83 22.66
CA PHE A 214 -3.11 -18.11 21.58
C PHE A 214 -2.25 -19.36 21.85
N LYS A 215 -2.40 -19.99 23.02
CA LYS A 215 -1.66 -21.17 23.47
C LYS A 215 -0.15 -20.95 23.35
N LEU A 216 0.34 -19.90 24.02
CA LEU A 216 1.75 -19.52 24.15
C LEU A 216 2.38 -20.13 25.41
#